data_AF-A0AAD4D0Z0-F1
#
_entry.id   AF-A0AAD4D0Z0-F1
#
_cell.length_a   1.000
_cell.length_b   1.000
_cell.length_c   1.000
_cell.angle_alpha   90.00
_cell.angle_beta   90.00
_cell.angle_gamma   90.00
#
_symmetry.space_group_name_H-M   'P 1'
#
loop_
_entity.id
_entity.type
_entity.pdbx_description
1 polymer ?
#
loop_
_entity_poly.entity_id
_entity_poly.type
_entity_poly.pdbx_seq_one_letter_code
_entity_poly.pdbx_strand_id
1 'polypeptide(L)'
;MADAASPGGSEGNPPPTYYKFIGMGLAVSSGIFIGSSFVLKKKGLLRSSAIAGEGHAYLKSKLWWTGMIMMIVGEILNFVAYSFAPALLVTPLGALSVVVCAVLSSIVLKEKLNLHGKIGCALCIVGAVVIVLHAPAQAAVTDIDEFKHFVIQPGFLAYMSLVIVSCLGIVWKIAPKYGKKHMLVYITICSLIGSLSVVATQGLGAAIVRNITTGTPQFNHWFIY
;
A
#
# COMPACT_ATOMS: atom_id res chain seq x y z
N MET A 1 26.13 -42.12 31.34
CA MET A 1 27.22 -42.17 30.35
C MET A 1 27.26 -40.79 29.70
N ALA A 2 28.42 -40.16 29.76
CA ALA A 2 28.63 -38.73 29.62
C ALA A 2 28.81 -38.27 28.15
N ASP A 3 28.69 -36.94 27.99
CA ASP A 3 29.34 -36.05 27.02
C ASP A 3 29.02 -36.17 25.51
N ALA A 4 28.58 -35.08 24.87
CA ALA A 4 29.44 -33.94 24.49
C ALA A 4 28.69 -32.97 23.56
N ALA A 5 28.97 -31.68 23.75
CA ALA A 5 28.40 -30.53 23.05
C ALA A 5 29.04 -30.25 21.68
N SER A 6 28.31 -29.57 20.79
CA SER A 6 28.80 -28.32 20.21
C SER A 6 27.72 -27.52 19.45
N PRO A 7 27.92 -26.19 19.32
CA PRO A 7 26.86 -25.18 19.31
C PRO A 7 26.83 -24.40 17.99
N GLY A 8 25.80 -23.57 17.79
CA GLY A 8 25.86 -22.51 16.79
C GLY A 8 24.70 -22.51 15.80
N GLY A 9 23.52 -22.11 16.28
CA GLY A 9 22.52 -21.47 15.45
C GLY A 9 22.16 -20.17 16.14
N SER A 10 22.69 -19.06 15.64
CA SER A 10 22.39 -17.72 16.13
C SER A 10 20.89 -17.46 15.99
N GLU A 11 20.10 -17.80 17.00
CA GLU A 11 18.75 -17.26 17.18
C GLU A 11 18.91 -15.75 17.42
N GLY A 12 19.02 -15.01 16.31
CA GLY A 12 18.89 -13.56 16.33
C GLY A 12 17.54 -13.25 16.96
N ASN A 13 17.57 -12.59 18.11
CA ASN A 13 16.37 -12.14 18.82
C ASN A 13 15.33 -11.62 17.82
N PRO A 14 14.04 -12.03 17.93
CA PRO A 14 13.01 -11.47 17.08
C PRO A 14 13.06 -9.93 17.19
N PRO A 15 12.91 -9.20 16.09
CA PRO A 15 12.95 -7.74 16.12
C PRO A 15 11.95 -7.26 17.19
N PRO A 16 12.36 -6.36 18.10
CA PRO A 16 11.55 -6.02 19.27
C PRO A 16 10.17 -5.55 18.84
N THR A 17 9.13 -6.03 19.54
CA THR A 17 7.71 -5.79 19.25
C THR A 17 7.37 -4.32 19.02
N TYR A 18 8.17 -3.42 19.61
CA TYR A 18 8.14 -1.97 19.39
C TYR A 18 8.13 -1.56 17.90
N TYR A 19 8.94 -2.19 17.04
CA TYR A 19 8.97 -1.86 15.60
C TYR A 19 7.64 -2.12 14.89
N LYS A 20 6.93 -3.20 15.28
CA LYS A 20 5.60 -3.49 14.75
C LYS A 20 4.59 -2.41 15.13
N PHE A 21 4.62 -1.91 16.37
CA PHE A 21 3.77 -0.81 16.81
C PHE A 21 4.08 0.50 16.10
N ILE A 22 5.35 0.80 15.83
CA ILE A 22 5.76 1.94 15.00
C ILE A 22 5.17 1.80 13.60
N GLY A 23 5.35 0.64 12.95
CA GLY A 23 4.81 0.39 11.60
C GLY A 23 3.29 0.55 11.53
N MET A 24 2.55 0.03 12.53
CA MET A 24 1.10 0.21 12.61
C MET A 24 0.70 1.67 12.81
N GLY A 25 1.38 2.41 13.69
CA GLY A 25 1.11 3.83 13.92
C GLY A 25 1.36 4.66 12.65
N LEU A 26 2.46 4.38 11.94
CA LEU A 26 2.78 5.00 10.65
C LEU A 26 1.72 4.66 9.59
N ALA A 27 1.27 3.41 9.49
CA ALA A 27 0.23 3.00 8.55
C ALA A 27 -1.11 3.72 8.80
N VAL A 28 -1.53 3.85 10.06
CA VAL A 28 -2.77 4.59 10.41
C VAL A 28 -2.62 6.07 10.08
N SER A 29 -1.49 6.68 10.43
CA SER A 29 -1.24 8.10 10.11
C SER A 29 -1.25 8.35 8.60
N SER A 30 -0.59 7.48 7.83
CA SER A 30 -0.62 7.47 6.37
C SER A 30 -2.05 7.38 5.83
N GLY A 31 -2.86 6.45 6.34
CA GLY A 31 -4.25 6.30 5.93
C GLY A 31 -5.10 7.55 6.16
N ILE A 32 -4.84 8.29 7.24
CA ILE A 32 -5.50 9.59 7.51
C ILE A 32 -5.08 10.63 6.47
N PHE A 33 -3.78 10.73 6.18
CA PHE A 33 -3.25 11.65 5.16
C PHE A 33 -3.81 11.34 3.77
N ILE A 34 -3.75 10.09 3.35
CA ILE A 34 -4.26 9.63 2.05
C ILE A 34 -5.77 9.84 1.96
N GLY A 35 -6.54 9.42 2.97
CA GLY A 35 -8.00 9.59 3.01
C GLY A 35 -8.43 11.06 2.92
N SER A 36 -7.77 11.93 3.69
CA SER A 36 -7.99 13.38 3.65
C SER A 36 -7.61 14.00 2.31
N SER A 37 -6.51 13.54 1.71
CA SER A 37 -6.02 14.03 0.41
C SER A 37 -7.07 13.87 -0.69
N PHE A 38 -7.80 12.75 -0.72
CA PHE A 38 -8.84 12.49 -1.71
C PHE A 38 -9.99 13.49 -1.59
N VAL A 39 -10.40 13.83 -0.37
CA VAL A 39 -11.48 14.79 -0.12
C VAL A 39 -11.06 16.19 -0.54
N LEU A 40 -9.83 16.61 -0.22
CA LEU A 40 -9.29 17.91 -0.62
C LEU A 40 -9.14 18.03 -2.14
N LYS A 41 -8.60 16.99 -2.81
CA LYS A 41 -8.51 16.93 -4.28
C LYS A 41 -9.89 17.00 -4.93
N LYS A 42 -10.86 16.24 -4.40
CA LYS A 42 -12.25 16.25 -4.89
C LYS A 42 -12.88 17.64 -4.75
N LYS A 43 -12.74 18.28 -3.58
CA LYS A 43 -13.24 19.66 -3.35
C LYS A 43 -12.57 20.68 -4.27
N GLY A 44 -11.25 20.57 -4.46
CA GLY A 44 -10.48 21.42 -5.36
C GLY A 44 -10.94 21.28 -6.81
N LEU A 45 -11.16 20.06 -7.27
CA LEU A 45 -11.65 19.77 -8.61
C LEU A 45 -13.06 20.31 -8.86
N LEU A 46 -13.99 20.09 -7.93
CA LEU A 46 -15.36 20.60 -8.03
C LEU A 46 -15.39 22.14 -8.09
N ARG A 47 -14.57 22.81 -7.26
CA ARG A 47 -14.47 24.28 -7.26
C ARG A 47 -13.86 24.82 -8.55
N SER A 48 -12.87 24.14 -9.12
CA SER A 48 -12.26 24.55 -10.40
C SER A 48 -13.13 24.24 -11.61
N SER A 49 -13.91 23.17 -11.57
CA SER A 49 -14.86 22.81 -12.65
C SER A 49 -16.02 23.81 -12.75
N ALA A 50 -16.39 24.46 -11.64
CA ALA A 50 -17.40 25.51 -11.63
C ALA A 50 -16.91 26.86 -12.22
N ILE A 51 -15.59 27.05 -12.37
CA ILE A 51 -14.99 28.36 -12.66
C ILE A 51 -14.49 28.50 -14.11
N ALA A 52 -14.32 27.43 -14.90
CA ALA A 52 -13.88 27.60 -16.30
C ALA A 52 -14.18 26.43 -17.25
N GLY A 53 -14.59 26.78 -18.47
CA GLY A 53 -14.71 25.92 -19.66
C GLY A 53 -13.38 25.44 -20.27
N GLU A 54 -12.31 25.38 -19.47
CA GLU A 54 -11.04 24.76 -19.85
C GLU A 54 -10.74 23.57 -18.93
N GLY A 55 -10.51 22.39 -19.51
CA GLY A 55 -10.37 21.12 -18.78
C GLY A 55 -9.22 21.02 -17.76
N HIS A 56 -8.38 22.05 -17.63
CA HIS A 56 -7.18 22.06 -16.76
C HIS A 56 -7.22 23.10 -15.63
N ALA A 57 -8.36 23.75 -15.36
CA ALA A 57 -8.47 24.79 -14.33
C ALA A 57 -8.15 24.31 -12.89
N TYR A 58 -8.16 22.99 -12.64
CA TYR A 58 -7.79 22.42 -11.34
C TYR A 58 -6.30 22.57 -11.01
N LEU A 59 -5.43 22.69 -12.01
CA LEU A 59 -3.98 22.84 -11.81
C LEU A 59 -3.61 24.17 -11.13
N LYS A 60 -4.47 25.20 -11.27
CA LYS A 60 -4.30 26.51 -10.59
C LYS A 60 -4.85 26.50 -9.15
N SER A 61 -5.54 25.44 -8.74
CA SER A 61 -6.19 25.36 -7.44
C SER A 61 -5.17 25.02 -6.35
N LYS A 62 -4.96 25.97 -5.43
CA LYS A 62 -4.13 25.75 -4.23
C LYS A 62 -4.64 24.56 -3.40
N LEU A 63 -5.96 24.38 -3.31
CA LEU A 63 -6.58 23.26 -2.58
C LEU A 63 -6.27 21.89 -3.21
N TRP A 64 -6.23 21.82 -4.54
CA TRP A 64 -5.86 20.58 -5.23
C TRP A 64 -4.40 20.21 -4.96
N TRP A 65 -3.50 21.19 -5.05
CA TRP A 65 -2.08 21.01 -4.72
C TRP A 65 -1.83 20.63 -3.26
N THR A 66 -2.56 21.25 -2.31
CA THR A 66 -2.51 20.82 -0.90
C THR A 66 -2.89 19.35 -0.76
N GLY A 67 -3.94 18.90 -1.46
CA GLY A 67 -4.31 17.49 -1.50
C GLY A 67 -3.20 16.61 -2.11
N MET A 68 -2.54 17.04 -3.18
CA MET A 68 -1.41 16.29 -3.76
C MET A 68 -0.22 16.16 -2.81
N ILE A 69 0.18 17.24 -2.13
CA ILE A 69 1.27 17.21 -1.13
C ILE A 69 0.91 16.25 0.01
N MET A 70 -0.33 16.31 0.50
CA MET A 70 -0.81 15.44 1.56
C MET A 70 -0.80 13.96 1.16
N MET A 71 -1.10 13.66 -0.11
CA MET A 71 -0.99 12.31 -0.67
C MET A 71 0.47 11.84 -0.68
N ILE A 72 1.40 12.66 -1.15
CA ILE A 72 2.84 12.31 -1.20
C ILE A 72 3.36 12.00 0.20
N VAL A 73 3.04 12.84 1.19
CA VAL A 73 3.42 12.60 2.59
C VAL A 73 2.83 11.27 3.10
N GLY A 74 1.55 11.01 2.80
CA GLY A 74 0.89 9.75 3.14
C GLY A 74 1.58 8.53 2.53
N GLU A 75 1.93 8.57 1.24
CA GLU A 75 2.62 7.47 0.56
C GLU A 75 4.03 7.23 1.14
N ILE A 76 4.77 8.28 1.50
CA ILE A 76 6.07 8.14 2.17
C ILE A 76 5.90 7.45 3.53
N LEU A 77 4.91 7.87 4.33
CA LEU A 77 4.62 7.22 5.62
C LEU A 77 4.19 5.75 5.43
N ASN A 78 3.44 5.45 4.37
CA ASN A 78 3.04 4.08 4.01
C ASN A 78 4.26 3.23 3.65
N PHE A 79 5.17 3.78 2.85
CA PHE A 79 6.41 3.14 2.46
C PHE A 79 7.26 2.80 3.69
N VAL A 80 7.44 3.75 4.59
CA VAL A 80 8.18 3.53 5.84
C VAL A 80 7.47 2.50 6.72
N ALA A 81 6.14 2.48 6.76
CA ALA A 81 5.39 1.48 7.51
C ALA A 81 5.66 0.04 7.01
N TYR A 82 5.76 -0.17 5.69
CA TYR A 82 6.11 -1.47 5.10
C TYR A 82 7.52 -1.96 5.48
N SER A 83 8.42 -1.05 5.85
CA SER A 83 9.76 -1.41 6.30
C SER A 83 9.81 -1.87 7.76
N PHE A 84 8.79 -1.54 8.56
CA PHE A 84 8.72 -1.86 10.00
C PHE A 84 7.67 -2.94 10.34
N ALA A 85 6.66 -3.11 9.49
CA ALA A 85 5.60 -4.09 9.69
C ALA A 85 5.29 -4.83 8.38
N PRO A 86 4.89 -6.12 8.44
CA PRO A 86 4.56 -6.91 7.26
C PRO A 86 3.36 -6.32 6.52
N ALA A 87 3.33 -6.45 5.20
CA ALA A 87 2.26 -5.92 4.36
C ALA A 87 0.88 -6.47 4.73
N LEU A 88 0.80 -7.71 5.23
CA LEU A 88 -0.44 -8.31 5.71
C LEU A 88 -1.11 -7.48 6.84
N LEU A 89 -0.33 -6.74 7.64
CA LEU A 89 -0.85 -5.82 8.66
C LEU A 89 -1.02 -4.39 8.13
N VAL A 90 -0.10 -3.91 7.29
CA VAL A 90 -0.12 -2.52 6.80
C VAL A 90 -1.24 -2.31 5.78
N THR A 91 -1.47 -3.24 4.85
CA THR A 91 -2.51 -3.13 3.81
C THR A 91 -3.94 -3.02 4.36
N PRO A 92 -4.41 -3.83 5.33
CA PRO A 92 -5.74 -3.64 5.92
C PRO A 92 -5.88 -2.32 6.69
N LEU A 93 -4.81 -1.86 7.36
CA LEU A 93 -4.81 -0.54 8.01
C LEU A 93 -4.87 0.60 6.97
N GLY A 94 -4.19 0.44 5.83
CA GLY A 94 -4.29 1.35 4.70
C GLY A 94 -5.69 1.41 4.09
N ALA A 95 -6.43 0.30 4.09
CA ALA A 95 -7.82 0.26 3.63
C ALA A 95 -8.76 1.16 4.48
N LEU A 96 -8.43 1.39 5.76
CA LEU A 96 -9.17 2.33 6.61
C LEU A 96 -9.13 3.78 6.08
N SER A 97 -8.19 4.13 5.20
CA SER A 97 -8.19 5.43 4.49
C SER A 97 -9.47 5.67 3.70
N VAL A 98 -10.13 4.62 3.19
CA VAL A 98 -11.42 4.70 2.50
C VAL A 98 -12.53 5.15 3.46
N VAL A 99 -12.50 4.63 4.70
CA VAL A 99 -13.45 5.02 5.75
C VAL A 99 -13.22 6.48 6.15
N VAL A 100 -11.96 6.87 6.36
CA VAL A 100 -11.60 8.26 6.65
C VAL A 100 -12.07 9.19 5.52
N CYS A 101 -11.83 8.80 4.27
CA CYS A 101 -12.29 9.53 3.10
C CYS A 101 -13.82 9.67 3.08
N ALA A 102 -14.56 8.60 3.33
CA ALA A 102 -16.02 8.59 3.34
C ALA A 102 -16.59 9.52 4.42
N VAL A 103 -16.05 9.45 5.65
CA VAL A 103 -16.46 10.31 6.78
C VAL A 103 -16.14 11.78 6.48
N LEU A 104 -14.91 12.07 6.05
CA LEU A 104 -14.51 13.44 5.73
C LEU A 104 -15.27 14.00 4.52
N SER A 105 -15.61 13.19 3.51
CA SER A 105 -16.43 13.62 2.38
C SER A 105 -17.84 14.01 2.86
N SER A 106 -18.41 13.24 3.78
CA SER A 106 -19.72 13.56 4.37
C SER A 106 -19.70 14.87 5.15
N ILE A 107 -18.60 15.21 5.84
CA ILE A 107 -18.50 16.45 6.64
C ILE A 107 -18.13 17.64 5.76
N VAL A 108 -17.08 17.52 4.94
CA VAL A 108 -16.45 18.64 4.22
C VAL A 108 -17.19 18.99 2.92
N LEU A 109 -17.77 18.00 2.24
CA LEU A 109 -18.56 18.19 1.01
C LEU A 109 -20.07 18.12 1.27
N LYS A 110 -20.51 17.79 2.50
CA LYS A 110 -21.92 17.61 2.87
C LYS A 110 -22.64 16.56 2.00
N GLU A 111 -21.89 15.60 1.46
CA GLU A 111 -22.45 14.52 0.66
C GLU A 111 -23.06 13.44 1.56
N LYS A 112 -24.28 13.00 1.24
CA LYS A 112 -24.91 11.88 1.96
C LYS A 112 -24.30 10.57 1.47
N LEU A 113 -23.76 9.78 2.39
CA LEU A 113 -23.30 8.42 2.08
C LEU A 113 -24.50 7.53 1.72
N ASN A 114 -24.48 7.00 0.50
CA ASN A 114 -25.49 6.06 0.03
C ASN A 114 -25.41 4.73 0.81
N LEU A 115 -26.48 3.91 0.81
CA LEU A 115 -26.53 2.65 1.56
C LEU A 115 -25.35 1.72 1.19
N HIS A 116 -25.05 1.60 -0.10
CA HIS A 116 -23.91 0.85 -0.60
C HIS A 116 -22.55 1.36 -0.05
N GLY A 117 -22.41 2.68 0.13
CA GLY A 117 -21.22 3.28 0.73
C GLY A 117 -21.09 2.95 2.21
N LYS A 118 -22.21 2.97 2.95
CA LYS A 118 -22.24 2.57 4.36
C LYS A 118 -21.87 1.10 4.55
N ILE A 119 -22.45 0.22 3.73
CA ILE A 119 -22.13 -1.22 3.74
C ILE A 119 -20.66 -1.43 3.39
N GLY A 120 -20.14 -0.74 2.37
CA GLY A 120 -18.73 -0.81 1.99
C GLY A 120 -17.78 -0.38 3.12
N CYS A 121 -18.06 0.73 3.80
CA CYS A 121 -17.27 1.16 4.96
C CYS A 121 -17.34 0.15 6.11
N ALA A 122 -18.52 -0.38 6.42
CA ALA A 122 -18.68 -1.40 7.46
C ALA A 122 -17.88 -2.66 7.13
N LEU A 123 -17.95 -3.15 5.89
CA LEU A 123 -17.21 -4.31 5.44
C LEU A 123 -15.69 -4.08 5.46
N CYS A 124 -15.23 -2.87 5.13
CA CYS A 124 -13.82 -2.50 5.21
C CYS A 124 -13.30 -2.53 6.66
N ILE A 125 -14.08 -2.02 7.62
CA ILE A 125 -13.72 -2.05 9.04
C ILE A 125 -13.66 -3.49 9.54
N VAL A 126 -14.70 -4.29 9.25
CA VAL A 126 -14.75 -5.70 9.65
C VAL A 126 -13.59 -6.48 9.05
N GLY A 127 -13.34 -6.34 7.75
CA GLY A 127 -12.24 -7.00 7.06
C GLY A 127 -10.87 -6.61 7.63
N ALA A 128 -10.64 -5.32 7.88
CA ALA A 128 -9.39 -4.85 8.46
C ALA A 128 -9.17 -5.43 9.87
N VAL A 129 -10.19 -5.43 10.72
CA VAL A 129 -10.12 -5.99 12.08
C VAL A 129 -9.86 -7.50 12.04
N VAL A 130 -10.58 -8.25 11.19
CA VAL A 130 -10.42 -9.70 11.08
C VAL A 130 -8.99 -10.06 10.65
N ILE A 131 -8.44 -9.36 9.65
CA ILE A 131 -7.06 -9.61 9.19
C ILE A 131 -6.05 -9.28 10.28
N VAL A 132 -6.18 -8.12 10.95
CA VAL A 132 -5.23 -7.73 12.01
C VAL A 132 -5.27 -8.70 13.20
N LEU A 133 -6.45 -9.20 13.58
CA LEU A 133 -6.60 -10.15 14.69
C LEU A 133 -6.08 -11.55 14.37
N HIS A 134 -6.21 -12.00 13.12
CA HIS A 134 -5.77 -13.34 12.70
C HIS A 134 -4.42 -13.34 12.01
N ALA A 135 -3.77 -12.18 11.88
CA ALA A 135 -2.48 -12.07 11.24
C ALA A 135 -1.46 -12.89 12.04
N PRO A 136 -0.88 -13.95 11.45
CA PRO A 136 0.17 -14.71 12.11
C PRO A 136 1.36 -13.80 12.43
N ALA A 137 2.07 -14.11 13.52
CA ALA A 137 3.27 -13.39 13.92
C ALA A 137 4.48 -13.73 13.02
N GLN A 138 4.30 -13.68 11.70
CA GLN A 138 5.39 -13.85 10.74
C GLN A 138 6.25 -12.58 10.76
N ALA A 139 7.57 -12.76 10.87
CA ALA A 139 8.52 -11.68 10.65
C ALA A 139 8.39 -11.21 9.20
N ALA A 140 8.50 -9.89 8.96
CA ALA A 140 8.72 -9.40 7.61
C ALA A 140 9.97 -10.10 7.05
N VAL A 141 9.99 -10.45 5.76
CA VAL A 141 11.21 -10.99 5.12
C VAL A 141 12.31 -9.96 5.30
N THR A 142 13.23 -10.22 6.23
CA THR A 142 14.27 -9.26 6.63
C THR A 142 15.52 -9.36 5.77
N ASP A 143 15.58 -10.34 4.88
CA ASP A 143 16.78 -10.70 4.12
C ASP A 143 16.54 -10.63 2.60
N ILE A 144 17.47 -9.99 1.89
CA ILE A 144 17.42 -9.79 0.44
C ILE A 144 17.65 -11.08 -0.33
N ASP A 145 18.50 -11.97 0.18
CA ASP A 145 18.78 -13.24 -0.49
C ASP A 145 17.58 -14.18 -0.35
N GLU A 146 16.88 -14.11 0.79
CA GLU A 146 15.61 -14.80 0.99
C GLU A 146 14.51 -14.22 0.08
N PHE A 147 14.40 -12.90 -0.04
CA PHE A 147 13.49 -12.25 -0.98
C PHE A 147 13.78 -12.66 -2.43
N LYS A 148 15.05 -12.68 -2.84
CA LYS A 148 15.47 -13.14 -4.17
C LYS A 148 15.08 -14.59 -4.41
N HIS A 149 15.26 -15.46 -3.42
CA HIS A 149 14.86 -16.86 -3.51
C HIS A 149 13.33 -16.99 -3.71
N PHE A 150 12.53 -16.23 -2.98
CA PHE A 150 11.07 -16.21 -3.16
C PHE A 150 10.65 -15.65 -4.52
N VAL A 151 11.34 -14.63 -5.04
CA VAL A 151 11.02 -14.05 -6.35
C VAL A 151 11.36 -15.03 -7.49
N ILE A 152 12.45 -15.79 -7.38
CA ILE A 152 12.90 -16.74 -8.42
C ILE A 152 12.06 -18.04 -8.42
N GLN A 153 11.32 -18.33 -7.34
CA GLN A 153 10.47 -19.51 -7.30
C GLN A 153 9.47 -19.52 -8.48
N PRO A 154 9.27 -20.70 -9.12
CA PRO A 154 8.46 -20.80 -10.33
C PRO A 154 7.00 -20.35 -10.11
N GLY A 155 6.48 -20.52 -8.88
CA GLY A 155 5.14 -20.05 -8.52
C GLY A 155 5.01 -18.52 -8.57
N PHE A 156 6.00 -17.78 -8.04
CA PHE A 156 5.98 -16.31 -8.06
C PHE A 156 6.22 -15.76 -9.47
N LEU A 157 7.12 -16.38 -10.24
CA LEU A 157 7.32 -16.05 -11.65
C LEU A 157 6.04 -16.25 -12.49
N ALA A 158 5.34 -17.38 -12.29
CA ALA A 158 4.07 -17.64 -12.95
C ALA A 158 3.03 -16.59 -12.57
N TYR A 159 2.91 -16.24 -11.28
CA TYR A 159 2.04 -15.17 -10.80
C TYR A 159 2.36 -13.82 -11.46
N MET A 160 3.62 -13.38 -11.44
CA MET A 160 4.02 -12.13 -12.08
C MET A 160 3.70 -12.11 -13.58
N SER A 161 4.03 -13.19 -14.29
CA SER A 161 3.75 -13.31 -15.72
C SER A 161 2.24 -13.23 -16.01
N LEU A 162 1.42 -13.92 -15.22
CA LEU A 162 -0.03 -13.90 -15.35
C LEU A 162 -0.59 -12.51 -15.11
N VAL A 163 -0.12 -11.81 -14.07
CA VAL A 163 -0.56 -10.45 -13.76
C VAL A 163 -0.20 -9.48 -14.89
N ILE A 164 1.02 -9.54 -15.41
CA ILE A 164 1.47 -8.68 -16.52
C ILE A 164 0.67 -8.97 -17.79
N VAL A 165 0.54 -10.24 -18.19
CA VAL A 165 -0.22 -10.63 -19.40
C VAL A 165 -1.69 -10.23 -19.26
N SER A 166 -2.29 -10.48 -18.10
CA SER A 166 -3.68 -10.09 -17.84
C SER A 166 -3.86 -8.58 -17.91
N CYS A 167 -2.95 -7.81 -17.30
CA CYS A 167 -2.98 -6.36 -17.32
C CYS A 167 -2.88 -5.82 -18.76
N LEU A 168 -1.91 -6.29 -19.55
CA LEU A 168 -1.75 -5.91 -20.96
C LEU A 168 -2.98 -6.30 -21.80
N GLY A 169 -3.53 -7.50 -21.58
CA GLY A 169 -4.74 -7.96 -22.25
C GLY A 169 -5.95 -7.07 -21.97
N ILE A 170 -6.14 -6.68 -20.71
CA ILE A 170 -7.22 -5.77 -20.30
C ILE A 170 -6.98 -4.38 -20.91
N VAL A 171 -5.76 -3.84 -20.85
CA VAL A 171 -5.43 -2.51 -21.39
C VAL A 171 -5.63 -2.44 -22.91
N TRP A 172 -5.17 -3.44 -23.67
CA TRP A 172 -5.24 -3.39 -25.13
C TRP A 172 -6.60 -3.78 -25.70
N LYS A 173 -7.32 -4.74 -25.09
CA LYS A 173 -8.60 -5.22 -25.65
C LYS A 173 -9.83 -4.64 -24.96
N ILE A 174 -9.79 -4.50 -23.63
CA ILE A 174 -10.98 -4.19 -22.82
C ILE A 174 -11.08 -2.69 -22.54
N ALA A 175 -9.99 -2.02 -22.18
CA ALA A 175 -9.98 -0.59 -21.89
C ALA A 175 -10.48 0.29 -23.05
N PRO A 176 -10.10 0.10 -24.33
CA PRO A 176 -10.62 0.95 -25.41
C PRO A 176 -12.11 0.75 -25.66
N LYS A 177 -12.66 -0.46 -25.45
CA LYS A 177 -14.07 -0.78 -25.71
C LYS A 177 -14.99 -0.47 -24.53
N TYR A 178 -14.55 -0.75 -23.30
CA TYR A 178 -15.38 -0.72 -22.09
C TYR A 178 -14.90 0.24 -21.01
N GLY A 179 -13.68 0.78 -21.10
CA GLY A 179 -13.09 1.63 -20.05
C GLY A 179 -13.90 2.91 -19.78
N LYS A 180 -14.54 3.50 -20.80
CA LYS A 180 -15.40 4.68 -20.61
C LYS A 180 -16.79 4.36 -20.06
N LYS A 181 -17.24 3.09 -20.15
CA LYS A 181 -18.58 2.65 -19.71
C LYS A 181 -18.57 2.02 -18.32
N HIS A 182 -17.52 1.28 -17.98
CA HIS A 182 -17.43 0.53 -16.72
C HIS A 182 -16.12 0.86 -15.99
N MET A 183 -16.25 1.54 -14.84
CA MET A 183 -15.11 1.90 -13.99
C MET A 183 -14.34 0.68 -13.44
N LEU A 184 -14.98 -0.50 -13.39
CA LEU A 184 -14.39 -1.76 -12.95
C LEU A 184 -13.14 -2.16 -13.75
N VAL A 185 -13.05 -1.77 -15.03
CA VAL A 185 -11.87 -2.06 -15.87
C VAL A 185 -10.62 -1.42 -15.29
N TYR A 186 -10.68 -0.14 -14.95
CA TYR A 186 -9.54 0.59 -14.37
C TYR A 186 -9.24 0.16 -12.94
N ILE A 187 -10.26 -0.18 -12.14
CA ILE A 187 -10.07 -0.73 -10.79
C ILE A 187 -9.29 -2.05 -10.87
N THR A 188 -9.66 -2.95 -11.78
CA THR A 188 -8.99 -4.25 -11.93
C THR A 188 -7.52 -4.08 -12.35
N ILE A 189 -7.24 -3.20 -13.32
CA ILE A 189 -5.87 -2.89 -13.75
C ILE A 189 -5.05 -2.36 -12.56
N CYS A 190 -5.60 -1.40 -11.81
CA CYS A 190 -4.94 -0.80 -10.66
C CYS A 190 -4.68 -1.82 -9.55
N SER A 191 -5.64 -2.71 -9.26
CA SER A 191 -5.46 -3.76 -8.25
C SER A 191 -4.37 -4.76 -8.64
N LEU A 192 -4.32 -5.16 -9.92
CA LEU A 192 -3.28 -6.06 -10.44
C LEU A 192 -1.88 -5.46 -10.31
N ILE A 193 -1.68 -4.23 -10.81
CA ILE A 193 -0.40 -3.54 -10.72
C ILE A 193 -0.05 -3.23 -9.25
N GLY A 194 -1.03 -2.80 -8.46
CA GLY A 194 -0.87 -2.49 -7.04
C GLY A 194 -0.38 -3.69 -6.23
N SER A 195 -0.87 -4.89 -6.52
CA SER A 195 -0.40 -6.12 -5.86
C SER A 195 1.11 -6.35 -6.05
N LEU A 196 1.63 -6.13 -7.26
CA LEU A 196 3.08 -6.24 -7.55
C LEU A 196 3.86 -5.12 -6.86
N SER A 197 3.32 -3.91 -6.89
CA SER A 197 3.95 -2.73 -6.26
C SER A 197 4.08 -2.89 -4.74
N VAL A 198 3.09 -3.48 -4.06
CA VAL A 198 3.17 -3.76 -2.61
C VAL A 198 4.26 -4.79 -2.30
N VAL A 199 4.38 -5.86 -3.08
CA VAL A 199 5.44 -6.87 -2.87
C VAL A 199 6.82 -6.27 -3.10
N ALA A 200 7.00 -5.46 -4.16
CA ALA A 200 8.25 -4.76 -4.43
C ALA A 200 8.60 -3.74 -3.33
N THR A 201 7.61 -3.00 -2.85
CA THR A 201 7.78 -2.01 -1.76
C THR A 201 8.20 -2.69 -0.47
N GLN A 202 7.61 -3.85 -0.14
CA GLN A 202 7.98 -4.61 1.04
C GLN A 202 9.43 -5.13 0.94
N GLY A 203 9.82 -5.70 -0.21
CA GLY A 203 11.19 -6.18 -0.43
C GLY A 203 12.22 -5.06 -0.35
N LEU A 204 11.95 -3.92 -1.00
CA LEU A 204 12.82 -2.74 -0.96
C LEU A 204 12.87 -2.09 0.43
N GLY A 205 11.73 -1.98 1.11
CA GLY A 205 11.64 -1.42 2.46
C GLY A 205 12.46 -2.22 3.48
N ALA A 206 12.36 -3.55 3.42
CA ALA A 206 13.17 -4.45 4.25
C ALA A 206 14.67 -4.31 3.96
N ALA A 207 15.06 -4.23 2.68
CA ALA A 207 16.43 -4.01 2.25
C ALA A 207 17.04 -2.71 2.81
N ILE A 208 16.30 -1.61 2.73
CA ILE A 208 16.73 -0.29 3.19
C ILE A 208 16.92 -0.27 4.71
N VAL A 209 15.94 -0.79 5.47
CA VAL A 209 16.05 -0.83 6.94
C VAL A 209 17.24 -1.67 7.39
N ARG A 210 17.52 -2.78 6.70
CA ARG A 210 18.68 -3.62 6.99
C ARG A 210 19.99 -2.88 6.70
N ASN A 211 20.09 -2.17 5.57
CA ASN A 211 21.26 -1.38 5.22
C ASN A 211 21.56 -0.29 6.26
N ILE A 212 20.52 0.36 6.80
CA ILE A 212 20.66 1.41 7.81
C ILE A 212 21.00 0.83 9.20
N THR A 213 20.45 -0.34 9.55
CA THR A 213 20.55 -0.90 10.91
C THR A 213 21.81 -1.76 11.14
N THR A 214 22.41 -2.31 10.08
CA THR A 214 23.43 -3.40 10.22
C THR A 214 24.86 -3.04 9.83
N GLY A 215 25.19 -1.82 9.42
CA GLY A 215 25.20 -1.49 8.00
C GLY A 215 26.14 -2.37 7.16
N THR A 216 25.61 -3.51 6.72
CA THR A 216 26.18 -4.27 5.61
C THR A 216 25.69 -3.66 4.28
N PRO A 217 26.57 -3.44 3.28
CA PRO A 217 26.21 -2.79 2.02
C PRO A 217 25.36 -3.71 1.11
N GLN A 218 24.06 -3.76 1.37
CA GLN A 218 23.05 -4.46 0.57
C GLN A 218 22.89 -3.87 -0.86
N PHE A 219 23.21 -2.59 -1.06
CA PHE A 219 23.16 -1.91 -2.37
C PHE A 219 24.21 -2.39 -3.39
N ASN A 220 25.11 -3.30 -3.02
CA ASN A 220 26.11 -3.86 -3.93
C ASN A 220 25.58 -5.07 -4.74
N HIS A 221 24.33 -5.49 -4.50
CA HIS A 221 23.69 -6.55 -5.26
C HIS A 221 22.96 -5.96 -6.48
N TRP A 222 23.33 -6.41 -7.69
CA TRP A 222 22.74 -5.97 -8.98
C TRP A 222 21.21 -5.99 -8.98
N PHE A 223 20.57 -6.89 -8.22
CA PHE A 223 19.12 -7.09 -8.18
C PHE A 223 18.31 -5.88 -7.68
N ILE A 224 18.96 -4.87 -7.07
CA ILE A 224 18.31 -3.64 -6.58
C ILE A 224 18.30 -2.53 -7.65
N TYR A 225 19.15 -2.62 -8.68
CA TYR A 225 19.24 -1.69 -9.81
C TYR A 225 18.45 -2.20 -11.03
#